data_AF-A0A956EA72-F1
#
_entry.id   AF-A0A956EA72-F1
#
_cell.length_a   1.000
_cell.length_b   1.000
_cell.length_c   1.000
_cell.angle_alpha   90.00
_cell.angle_beta   90.00
_cell.angle_gamma   90.00
#
_symmetry.space_group_name_H-M   'P 1'
#
loop_
_entity.id
_entity.type
_entity.pdbx_description
1 polymer ?
#
loop_
_entity_poly.entity_id
_entity_poly.type
_entity_poly.pdbx_seq_one_letter_code
_entity_poly.pdbx_strand_id
1 'polypeptide(L)'
;MPTLELPALYADVIAAQTAPARPILINRDPGPGEMGVPLEWFIALEILDPGPDGIDRAETRVLVDGVLAFEGGGVPELKPGFDGPRATVVQTSDTLRVVLDPAVPFESQALVTVRVISATVGGAPTIDETYFFVAEDRTPPKAVGAQAVSPTIVRVGFDEDVLVTDPLGFVFEALDFPAVPVVPIDAVSDGAAVLVTLDTELTPDVRYRVHVTGVEDTKENSVTTPDDVAIFTGYRSPRPAGRRFDLWSMLPRHNRRSDVTGDLRRFIACLQEALDLLMVEGDRFSDVFDIERAPEAFLALILHDLGNPFPFDLEELDKRRLASVLVEMYRQKGTAIGIENAIRFFLGIDITAITPFAGTTLVLGESELGVDWELGPSDRFARYAFDVEVDIPLNATERSQIRAIVDYLKPAHTHFVQLIEPMPPVFIDHWELGSSELGETTELH
;
A
#
# COMPACT_ATOMS: atom_id res chain seq x y z
N MET A 1 38.20 2.52 -6.97
CA MET A 1 38.88 1.57 -6.06
C MET A 1 37.78 0.76 -5.39
N PRO A 2 37.80 -0.58 -5.43
CA PRO A 2 36.83 -1.37 -4.69
C PRO A 2 37.14 -1.22 -3.20
N THR A 3 36.16 -0.77 -2.43
CA THR A 3 36.23 -0.73 -0.97
C THR A 3 36.14 -2.17 -0.47
N LEU A 4 37.24 -2.65 0.10
CA LEU A 4 37.31 -3.94 0.77
C LEU A 4 36.76 -3.74 2.19
N GLU A 5 35.53 -4.16 2.44
CA GLU A 5 34.97 -4.26 3.79
C GLU A 5 35.85 -5.24 4.59
N LEU A 6 36.47 -4.75 5.66
CA LEU A 6 37.21 -5.58 6.60
C LEU A 6 36.20 -6.29 7.51
N PRO A 7 36.46 -7.54 7.96
CA PRO A 7 35.57 -8.21 8.89
C PRO A 7 35.43 -7.39 10.17
N ALA A 8 34.21 -6.88 10.42
CA ALA A 8 33.85 -6.16 11.61
C ALA A 8 33.11 -7.09 12.59
N LEU A 9 33.48 -7.00 13.88
CA LEU A 9 32.75 -7.66 14.95
C LEU A 9 31.62 -6.71 15.39
N TYR A 10 30.38 -7.10 15.10
CA TYR A 10 29.20 -6.40 15.60
C TYR A 10 28.70 -7.12 16.84
N ALA A 11 28.75 -6.45 17.99
CA ALA A 11 28.10 -6.92 19.20
C ALA A 11 26.71 -6.28 19.27
N ASP A 12 25.67 -7.07 19.03
CA ASP A 12 24.29 -6.59 18.96
C ASP A 12 23.75 -6.25 20.37
N VAL A 13 23.98 -7.13 21.34
CA VAL A 13 23.57 -6.92 22.73
C VAL A 13 24.73 -7.22 23.68
N ILE A 14 25.18 -6.18 24.40
CA ILE A 14 26.13 -6.31 25.52
C ILE A 14 25.37 -6.01 26.81
N ALA A 15 25.02 -7.06 27.56
CA ALA A 15 24.34 -6.93 28.84
C ALA A 15 25.29 -7.33 29.98
N ALA A 16 25.50 -6.43 30.94
CA ALA A 16 26.21 -6.76 32.17
C ALA A 16 25.24 -7.52 33.10
N GLN A 17 25.43 -8.83 33.23
CA GLN A 17 24.61 -9.65 34.12
C GLN A 17 25.24 -9.65 35.52
N THR A 18 24.71 -8.83 36.43
CA THR A 18 25.12 -8.76 37.85
C THR A 18 24.42 -9.81 38.73
N ALA A 19 23.78 -10.80 38.11
CA ALA A 19 23.01 -11.81 38.82
C ALA A 19 23.93 -12.76 39.61
N PRO A 20 23.62 -13.06 40.88
CA PRO A 20 24.27 -14.15 41.63
C PRO A 20 23.80 -15.55 41.17
N ALA A 21 23.04 -15.63 40.06
CA ALA A 21 22.56 -16.89 39.50
C ALA A 21 23.76 -17.64 38.91
N ARG A 22 23.90 -18.91 39.28
CA ARG A 22 24.93 -19.82 38.81
C ARG A 22 24.26 -21.19 38.69
N PRO A 23 24.56 -22.00 37.67
CA PRO A 23 25.22 -21.59 36.42
C PRO A 23 24.29 -20.69 35.57
N ILE A 24 24.82 -20.07 34.51
CA ILE A 24 24.07 -19.22 33.57
C ILE A 24 24.19 -19.73 32.13
N LEU A 25 23.13 -19.56 31.35
CA LEU A 25 23.08 -19.89 29.93
C LEU A 25 23.37 -18.64 29.08
N ILE A 26 24.44 -18.67 28.30
CA ILE A 26 24.94 -17.56 27.48
C ILE A 26 25.29 -18.04 26.06
N ASN A 27 25.62 -17.10 25.17
CA ASN A 27 26.09 -17.35 23.80
C ASN A 27 25.21 -18.35 23.02
N ARG A 28 23.89 -18.17 23.13
CA ARG A 28 22.88 -18.94 22.41
C ARG A 28 22.80 -18.48 20.96
N ASP A 29 22.97 -19.43 20.06
CA ASP A 29 22.87 -19.25 18.61
C ASP A 29 22.16 -20.49 18.04
N PRO A 30 20.88 -20.40 17.64
CA PRO A 30 20.07 -19.19 17.59
C PRO A 30 19.75 -18.59 18.95
N GLY A 31 19.52 -17.28 18.97
CA GLY A 31 19.14 -16.51 20.15
C GLY A 31 17.69 -16.72 20.59
N PRO A 32 17.35 -16.40 21.85
CA PRO A 32 15.96 -16.47 22.33
C PRO A 32 15.03 -15.53 21.56
N GLY A 33 13.97 -16.09 20.98
CA GLY A 33 12.98 -15.36 20.19
C GLY A 33 13.47 -14.96 18.80
N GLU A 34 14.62 -15.47 18.35
CA GLU A 34 15.13 -15.20 17.00
C GLU A 34 14.18 -15.75 15.94
N MET A 35 13.98 -14.99 14.86
CA MET A 35 13.07 -15.30 13.76
C MET A 35 13.89 -15.39 12.46
N GLY A 36 13.52 -16.30 11.56
CA GLY A 36 14.19 -16.41 10.27
C GLY A 36 15.50 -17.21 10.32
N VAL A 37 15.62 -18.13 11.28
CA VAL A 37 16.82 -18.97 11.42
C VAL A 37 16.92 -19.92 10.22
N PRO A 38 18.06 -19.99 9.51
CA PRO A 38 18.20 -20.90 8.37
C PRO A 38 17.86 -22.35 8.72
N LEU A 39 17.19 -23.06 7.81
CA LEU A 39 16.71 -24.42 8.11
C LEU A 39 17.85 -25.40 8.45
N GLU A 40 19.04 -25.19 7.90
CA GLU A 40 20.25 -25.98 8.17
C GLU A 40 21.14 -25.36 9.26
N TRP A 41 20.63 -24.49 10.13
CA TRP A 41 21.44 -23.88 11.18
C TRP A 41 21.75 -24.88 12.30
N PHE A 42 22.91 -24.73 12.94
CA PHE A 42 23.27 -25.49 14.14
C PHE A 42 22.73 -24.80 15.40
N ILE A 43 22.67 -25.50 16.54
CA ILE A 43 22.31 -24.91 17.83
C ILE A 43 23.56 -24.91 18.71
N ALA A 44 24.11 -23.73 18.98
CA ALA A 44 25.20 -23.52 19.92
C ALA A 44 24.72 -22.81 21.19
N LEU A 45 25.25 -23.26 22.33
CA LEU A 45 25.03 -22.64 23.62
C LEU A 45 26.23 -22.84 24.54
N GLU A 46 26.39 -21.94 25.49
CA GLU A 46 27.41 -22.03 26.52
C GLU A 46 26.79 -21.93 27.90
N ILE A 47 27.16 -22.86 28.76
CA ILE A 47 26.81 -22.83 30.18
C ILE A 47 28.07 -22.34 30.91
N LEU A 48 27.95 -21.23 31.64
CA LEU A 48 29.04 -20.63 32.38
C LEU A 48 28.74 -20.70 33.88
N ASP A 49 29.73 -21.13 34.65
CA ASP A 49 29.74 -20.93 36.09
C ASP A 49 30.69 -19.78 36.46
N PRO A 50 30.19 -18.62 36.93
CA PRO A 50 31.05 -17.48 37.27
C PRO A 50 31.80 -17.62 38.59
N GLY A 51 31.66 -18.74 39.33
CA GLY A 51 32.45 -18.98 40.54
C GLY A 51 33.33 -20.24 40.45
N PRO A 52 33.78 -20.80 41.59
CA PRO A 52 34.93 -21.71 41.60
C PRO A 52 34.60 -23.17 41.28
N ASP A 53 33.32 -23.53 41.13
CA ASP A 53 32.87 -24.92 41.15
C ASP A 53 32.94 -25.55 39.74
N GLY A 54 32.70 -24.76 38.70
CA GLY A 54 32.66 -25.22 37.30
C GLY A 54 31.38 -25.98 36.98
N ILE A 55 31.21 -26.36 35.71
CA ILE A 55 30.01 -27.07 35.23
C ILE A 55 30.18 -28.59 35.36
N ASP A 56 29.18 -29.26 35.94
CA ASP A 56 29.10 -30.71 35.94
C ASP A 56 28.54 -31.21 34.61
N ARG A 57 29.43 -31.70 33.74
CA ARG A 57 29.07 -32.24 32.43
C ARG A 57 28.12 -33.43 32.56
N ALA A 58 28.30 -34.31 33.55
CA ALA A 58 27.48 -35.51 33.70
C ALA A 58 26.02 -35.20 34.08
N GLU A 59 25.79 -34.06 34.74
CA GLU A 59 24.45 -33.58 35.08
C GLU A 59 23.84 -32.68 33.99
N THR A 60 24.55 -32.45 32.87
CA THR A 60 24.07 -31.57 31.79
C THR A 60 23.29 -32.34 30.73
N ARG A 61 22.08 -31.84 30.43
CA ARG A 61 21.19 -32.34 29.39
C ARG A 61 20.65 -31.20 28.54
N VAL A 62 20.66 -31.37 27.22
CA VAL A 62 19.99 -30.44 26.29
C VAL A 62 18.92 -31.21 25.53
N LEU A 63 17.70 -30.69 25.54
CA LEU A 63 16.57 -31.21 24.80
C LEU A 63 16.16 -30.20 23.72
N VAL A 64 15.92 -30.68 22.51
CA VAL A 64 15.39 -29.91 21.38
C VAL A 64 14.03 -30.50 21.02
N ASP A 65 12.97 -29.69 21.10
CA ASP A 65 11.57 -30.11 20.95
C ASP A 65 11.18 -31.30 21.84
N GLY A 66 11.75 -31.33 23.05
CA GLY A 66 11.55 -32.41 24.01
C GLY A 66 12.33 -33.69 23.70
N VAL A 67 13.06 -33.76 22.59
CA VAL A 67 13.96 -34.86 22.23
C VAL A 67 15.33 -34.61 22.84
N LEU A 68 15.89 -35.62 23.52
CA LEU A 68 17.22 -35.52 24.12
C LEU A 68 18.28 -35.40 23.02
N ALA A 69 18.96 -34.26 22.93
CA ALA A 69 19.97 -33.96 21.92
C ALA A 69 21.41 -34.11 22.47
N PHE A 70 21.60 -33.78 23.75
CA PHE A 70 22.87 -33.97 24.46
C PHE A 70 22.65 -34.49 25.88
N GLU A 71 23.50 -35.43 26.30
CA GLU A 71 23.57 -35.96 27.66
C GLU A 71 25.04 -36.21 28.02
N GLY A 72 25.60 -35.38 28.90
CA GLY A 72 27.00 -35.53 29.27
C GLY A 72 27.26 -36.81 30.07
N GLY A 73 28.40 -37.45 29.83
CA GLY A 73 28.68 -38.80 30.34
C GLY A 73 27.91 -39.93 29.66
N GLY A 74 26.96 -39.62 28.76
CA GLY A 74 26.27 -40.60 27.92
C GLY A 74 27.19 -41.19 26.84
N VAL A 75 26.81 -42.35 26.31
CA VAL A 75 27.52 -43.00 25.18
C VAL A 75 26.55 -43.26 24.03
N PRO A 76 26.58 -42.50 22.93
CA PRO A 76 27.31 -41.22 22.76
C PRO A 76 26.69 -40.07 23.56
N GLU A 77 27.47 -39.02 23.82
CA GLU A 77 26.99 -37.82 24.52
C GLU A 77 26.08 -36.97 23.62
N LEU A 78 26.52 -36.69 22.39
CA LEU A 78 25.68 -36.14 21.33
C LEU A 78 24.79 -37.26 20.79
N LYS A 79 23.48 -37.05 20.81
CA LYS A 79 22.53 -38.09 20.42
C LYS A 79 22.36 -38.13 18.90
N PRO A 80 22.09 -39.32 18.32
CA PRO A 80 21.83 -39.46 16.90
C PRO A 80 20.75 -38.48 16.44
N GLY A 81 21.03 -37.75 15.36
CA GLY A 81 20.14 -36.70 14.83
C GLY A 81 20.56 -35.29 15.19
N PHE A 82 21.49 -35.11 16.15
CA PHE A 82 22.10 -33.82 16.51
C PHE A 82 23.65 -33.88 16.49
N ASP A 83 24.19 -35.00 16.00
CA ASP A 83 25.61 -35.35 15.92
C ASP A 83 26.21 -35.09 14.53
N GLY A 84 25.69 -34.08 13.82
CA GLY A 84 26.19 -33.66 12.51
C GLY A 84 27.65 -33.17 12.53
N PRO A 85 28.24 -32.90 11.35
CA PRO A 85 29.66 -32.57 11.19
C PRO A 85 30.13 -31.32 11.96
N ARG A 86 29.24 -30.38 12.28
CA ARG A 86 29.54 -29.18 13.08
C ARG A 86 29.37 -29.41 14.59
N ALA A 87 28.82 -30.55 15.00
CA ALA A 87 28.55 -30.83 16.40
C ALA A 87 29.86 -30.95 17.19
N THR A 88 29.93 -30.28 18.34
CA THR A 88 31.13 -30.28 19.18
C THR A 88 30.77 -29.99 20.63
N VAL A 89 31.59 -30.51 21.55
CA VAL A 89 31.44 -30.28 22.98
C VAL A 89 32.81 -29.95 23.55
N VAL A 90 32.94 -28.74 24.10
CA VAL A 90 34.19 -28.23 24.66
C VAL A 90 33.94 -27.78 26.09
N GLN A 91 34.77 -28.23 27.02
CA GLN A 91 34.67 -27.87 28.43
C GLN A 91 35.98 -27.22 28.88
N THR A 92 35.87 -26.10 29.59
CA THR A 92 36.96 -25.42 30.30
C THR A 92 36.79 -25.60 31.82
N SER A 93 37.55 -24.87 32.62
CA SER A 93 37.38 -24.87 34.09
C SER A 93 36.02 -24.35 34.55
N ASP A 94 35.41 -23.46 33.78
CA ASP A 94 34.25 -22.65 34.15
C ASP A 94 33.11 -22.71 33.13
N THR A 95 33.38 -23.18 31.90
CA THR A 95 32.38 -23.25 30.83
C THR A 95 32.19 -24.64 30.26
N LEU A 96 30.97 -24.91 29.79
CA LEU A 96 30.64 -26.02 28.92
C LEU A 96 29.95 -25.48 27.68
N ARG A 97 30.64 -25.53 26.54
CA ARG A 97 30.08 -25.21 25.22
C ARG A 97 29.54 -26.48 24.58
N VAL A 98 28.28 -26.43 24.15
CA VAL A 98 27.62 -27.49 23.40
C VAL A 98 27.18 -26.91 22.07
N VAL A 99 27.60 -27.55 20.98
CA VAL A 99 27.12 -27.28 19.63
C VAL A 99 26.45 -28.56 19.13
N LEU A 100 25.17 -28.45 18.87
CA LEU A 100 24.32 -29.49 18.28
C LEU A 100 24.17 -29.19 16.80
N ASP A 101 24.36 -30.19 15.95
CA ASP A 101 24.20 -30.04 14.52
C ASP A 101 23.10 -30.99 14.03
N PRO A 102 21.87 -30.49 13.84
CA PRO A 102 20.75 -31.29 13.39
C PRO A 102 21.06 -32.02 12.07
N ALA A 103 20.87 -33.33 12.04
CA ALA A 103 21.08 -34.15 10.85
C ALA A 103 19.96 -33.98 9.81
N VAL A 104 18.80 -33.50 10.25
CA VAL A 104 17.66 -33.14 9.41
C VAL A 104 17.44 -31.63 9.56
N PRO A 105 17.30 -30.86 8.47
CA PRO A 105 16.98 -29.44 8.55
C PRO A 105 15.67 -29.20 9.31
N PHE A 106 15.55 -28.04 9.94
CA PHE A 106 14.29 -27.61 10.56
C PHE A 106 13.18 -27.52 9.51
N GLU A 107 11.95 -27.83 9.92
CA GLU A 107 10.79 -27.56 9.07
C GLU A 107 10.60 -26.05 8.93
N SER A 108 10.07 -25.61 7.79
CA SER A 108 9.83 -24.19 7.55
C SER A 108 8.86 -23.61 8.59
N GLN A 109 9.15 -22.39 9.08
CA GLN A 109 8.40 -21.73 10.14
C GLN A 109 8.28 -22.53 11.46
N ALA A 110 9.07 -23.59 11.65
CA ALA A 110 9.01 -24.39 12.87
C ALA A 110 9.41 -23.55 14.09
N LEU A 111 8.60 -23.62 15.15
CA LEU A 111 8.95 -23.12 16.47
C LEU A 111 9.79 -24.19 17.18
N VAL A 112 11.11 -23.99 17.22
CA VAL A 112 12.04 -24.92 17.85
C VAL A 112 12.28 -24.52 19.29
N THR A 113 12.06 -25.46 20.22
CA THR A 113 12.21 -25.24 21.66
C THR A 113 13.47 -25.93 22.17
N VAL A 114 14.36 -25.18 22.83
CA VAL A 114 15.61 -25.69 23.41
C VAL A 114 15.53 -25.58 24.93
N ARG A 115 15.63 -26.71 25.62
CA ARG A 115 15.67 -26.80 27.09
C ARG A 115 17.02 -27.29 27.56
N VAL A 116 17.64 -26.54 28.46
CA VAL A 116 18.96 -26.82 29.03
C VAL A 116 18.82 -27.06 30.52
N ILE A 117 19.23 -28.23 30.97
CA ILE A 117 19.27 -28.63 32.37
C ILE A 117 20.75 -28.88 32.72
N SER A 118 21.25 -28.26 33.78
CA SER A 118 22.64 -28.44 34.22
C SER A 118 22.82 -28.13 35.71
N ALA A 119 23.98 -28.51 36.25
CA ALA A 119 24.38 -28.25 37.62
C ALA A 119 25.88 -27.89 37.66
N THR A 120 26.31 -27.17 38.71
CA THR A 120 27.74 -27.06 38.99
C THR A 120 28.28 -28.34 39.63
N VAL A 121 29.60 -28.51 39.62
CA VAL A 121 30.26 -29.64 40.30
C VAL A 121 29.86 -29.66 41.78
N GLY A 122 29.38 -30.80 42.27
CA GLY A 122 28.81 -30.93 43.62
C GLY A 122 27.27 -30.91 43.67
N GLY A 123 26.61 -30.73 42.52
CA GLY A 123 25.16 -30.94 42.33
C GLY A 123 24.29 -29.73 42.67
N ALA A 124 24.87 -28.61 43.11
CA ALA A 124 24.18 -27.34 43.28
C ALA A 124 25.19 -26.18 43.27
N PRO A 125 24.82 -25.02 42.72
CA PRO A 125 23.50 -24.66 42.18
C PRO A 125 23.16 -25.25 40.78
N THR A 126 21.90 -25.15 40.36
CA THR A 126 21.36 -25.79 39.14
C THR A 126 20.65 -24.78 38.22
N ILE A 127 20.55 -25.12 36.94
CA ILE A 127 19.80 -24.38 35.92
C ILE A 127 18.83 -25.32 35.19
N ASP A 128 17.65 -24.82 34.89
CA ASP A 128 16.64 -25.46 34.03
C ASP A 128 15.96 -24.33 33.26
N GLU A 129 16.55 -23.98 32.11
CA GLU A 129 16.09 -22.88 31.26
C GLU A 129 15.56 -23.42 29.93
N THR A 130 14.51 -22.80 29.43
CA THR A 130 13.94 -23.10 28.11
C THR A 130 13.86 -21.81 27.31
N TYR A 131 14.31 -21.85 26.06
CA TYR A 131 14.12 -20.77 25.09
C TYR A 131 13.64 -21.35 23.76
N PHE A 132 13.22 -20.48 22.85
CA PHE A 132 12.73 -20.87 21.53
C PHE A 132 13.30 -19.95 20.45
N PHE A 133 13.25 -20.41 19.21
CA PHE A 133 13.46 -19.61 18.00
C PHE A 133 12.55 -20.13 16.89
N VAL A 134 12.41 -19.37 15.80
CA VAL A 134 11.57 -19.73 14.65
C VAL A 134 12.43 -19.85 13.40
N ALA A 135 12.33 -21.00 12.75
CA ALA A 135 13.01 -21.27 11.49
C ALA A 135 12.48 -20.37 10.35
N GLU A 136 13.31 -20.16 9.33
CA GLU A 136 12.95 -19.34 8.18
C GLU A 136 11.74 -19.90 7.41
N ASP A 137 11.06 -18.98 6.73
CA ASP A 137 9.94 -19.31 5.89
C ASP A 137 10.42 -19.63 4.48
N ARG A 138 10.08 -20.83 4.01
CA ARG A 138 10.33 -21.35 2.67
C ARG A 138 9.07 -21.95 2.08
N THR A 139 7.91 -21.67 2.68
CA THR A 139 6.64 -22.21 2.21
C THR A 139 6.15 -21.33 1.07
N PRO A 140 5.97 -21.86 -0.15
CA PRO A 140 5.44 -21.08 -1.24
C PRO A 140 3.95 -20.74 -1.03
N PRO A 141 3.51 -19.55 -1.49
CA PRO A 141 2.09 -19.21 -1.51
C PRO A 141 1.32 -20.12 -2.48
N LYS A 142 0.04 -20.35 -2.20
CA LYS A 142 -0.82 -21.26 -2.96
C LYS A 142 -2.02 -20.55 -3.54
N ALA A 143 -2.30 -20.76 -4.82
CA ALA A 143 -3.51 -20.28 -5.45
C ALA A 143 -4.73 -21.06 -4.93
N VAL A 144 -5.55 -20.44 -4.09
CA VAL A 144 -6.74 -21.06 -3.47
C VAL A 144 -7.95 -21.03 -4.40
N GLY A 145 -8.03 -20.01 -5.27
CA GLY A 145 -9.14 -19.87 -6.19
C GLY A 145 -9.04 -18.62 -7.06
N ALA A 146 -9.96 -18.49 -8.02
CA ALA A 146 -10.07 -17.32 -8.85
C ALA A 146 -11.54 -16.97 -9.13
N GLN A 147 -11.80 -15.71 -9.41
CA GLN A 147 -13.13 -15.21 -9.73
C GLN A 147 -13.04 -14.06 -10.73
N ALA A 148 -13.83 -14.11 -11.79
CA ALA A 148 -14.01 -12.95 -12.66
C ALA A 148 -14.89 -11.90 -11.94
N VAL A 149 -14.34 -10.70 -11.73
CA VAL A 149 -15.01 -9.58 -11.03
C VAL A 149 -15.64 -8.60 -12.01
N SER A 150 -15.10 -8.51 -13.22
CA SER A 150 -15.62 -7.75 -14.34
C SER A 150 -15.33 -8.50 -15.65
N PRO A 151 -15.79 -8.01 -16.81
CA PRO A 151 -15.46 -8.62 -18.11
C PRO A 151 -13.95 -8.77 -18.36
N THR A 152 -13.12 -7.85 -17.84
CA THR A 152 -11.66 -7.83 -18.11
C THR A 152 -10.81 -7.99 -16.85
N ILE A 153 -11.41 -8.21 -15.67
CA ILE A 153 -10.66 -8.31 -14.41
C ILE A 153 -10.96 -9.66 -13.74
N VAL A 154 -9.89 -10.37 -13.41
CA VAL A 154 -9.92 -11.62 -12.63
C VAL A 154 -9.21 -11.39 -11.30
N ARG A 155 -9.89 -11.73 -10.20
CA ARG A 155 -9.29 -11.80 -8.88
C ARG A 155 -8.80 -13.22 -8.63
N VAL A 156 -7.50 -13.40 -8.43
CA VAL A 156 -6.89 -14.66 -7.98
C VAL A 156 -6.62 -14.53 -6.48
N GLY A 157 -7.07 -15.51 -5.68
CA GLY A 157 -6.87 -15.53 -4.23
C GLY A 157 -5.79 -16.53 -3.84
N PHE A 158 -4.99 -16.16 -2.83
CA PHE A 158 -3.92 -16.94 -2.25
C PHE A 158 -4.22 -17.24 -0.77
N ASP A 159 -3.52 -18.21 -0.18
CA ASP A 159 -3.64 -18.56 1.24
C ASP A 159 -2.89 -17.63 2.19
N GLU A 160 -2.05 -16.75 1.64
CA GLU A 160 -1.27 -15.74 2.35
C GLU A 160 -1.10 -14.46 1.52
N ASP A 161 -0.51 -13.42 2.12
CA ASP A 161 -0.25 -12.14 1.45
C ASP A 161 0.86 -12.28 0.41
N VAL A 162 0.62 -11.72 -0.78
CA VAL A 162 1.52 -11.88 -1.93
C VAL A 162 1.91 -10.57 -2.60
N LEU A 163 3.00 -10.62 -3.33
CA LEU A 163 3.53 -9.57 -4.19
C LEU A 163 3.60 -10.06 -5.64
N VAL A 164 3.27 -9.18 -6.58
CA VAL A 164 3.40 -9.47 -8.01
C VAL A 164 4.82 -9.12 -8.46
N THR A 165 5.56 -10.12 -8.94
CA THR A 165 6.91 -9.95 -9.50
C THR A 165 6.92 -9.86 -11.02
N ASP A 166 5.96 -10.50 -11.69
CA ASP A 166 5.73 -10.38 -13.13
C ASP A 166 4.22 -10.23 -13.41
N PRO A 167 3.74 -9.03 -13.78
CA PRO A 167 2.34 -8.81 -14.14
C PRO A 167 1.81 -9.67 -15.28
N LEU A 168 2.71 -10.20 -16.14
CA LEU A 168 2.35 -11.08 -17.26
C LEU A 168 2.45 -12.57 -16.89
N GLY A 169 2.83 -12.90 -15.66
CA GLY A 169 2.99 -14.26 -15.14
C GLY A 169 1.68 -15.01 -14.88
N PHE A 170 0.60 -14.68 -15.59
CA PHE A 170 -0.74 -15.28 -15.49
C PHE A 170 -1.19 -15.83 -16.84
N VAL A 171 -1.23 -17.15 -16.99
CA VAL A 171 -1.63 -17.79 -18.25
C VAL A 171 -3.03 -18.37 -18.13
N PHE A 172 -3.93 -17.95 -19.02
CA PHE A 172 -5.33 -18.39 -19.02
C PHE A 172 -5.59 -19.43 -20.12
N GLU A 173 -6.14 -20.57 -19.72
CA GLU A 173 -6.56 -21.66 -20.60
C GLU A 173 -8.09 -21.83 -20.52
N ALA A 174 -8.79 -21.70 -21.64
CA ALA A 174 -10.21 -21.99 -21.70
C ALA A 174 -10.46 -23.51 -21.63
N LEU A 175 -11.32 -23.92 -20.69
CA LEU A 175 -11.69 -25.33 -20.49
C LEU A 175 -12.93 -25.74 -21.27
N ASP A 176 -13.79 -24.77 -21.62
CA ASP A 176 -15.00 -24.95 -22.39
C ASP A 176 -14.95 -24.08 -23.67
N PHE A 177 -15.73 -24.45 -24.69
CA PHE A 177 -15.77 -23.75 -25.99
C PHE A 177 -17.22 -23.47 -26.42
N PRO A 178 -17.47 -22.39 -27.18
CA PRO A 178 -16.51 -21.40 -27.70
C PRO A 178 -15.99 -20.45 -26.62
N ALA A 179 -14.76 -19.98 -26.77
CA ALA A 179 -14.11 -19.05 -25.86
C ALA A 179 -13.13 -18.15 -26.62
N VAL A 180 -13.07 -16.88 -26.26
CA VAL A 180 -12.05 -15.96 -26.75
C VAL A 180 -10.76 -16.15 -25.94
N PRO A 181 -9.59 -16.27 -26.60
CA PRO A 181 -8.30 -16.24 -25.90
C PRO A 181 -8.11 -14.89 -25.21
N VAL A 182 -7.60 -14.91 -23.97
CA VAL A 182 -7.34 -13.71 -23.18
C VAL A 182 -5.88 -13.68 -22.74
N VAL A 183 -5.31 -12.48 -22.65
CA VAL A 183 -3.92 -12.26 -22.23
C VAL A 183 -3.90 -11.24 -21.10
N PRO A 184 -3.11 -11.43 -20.03
CA PRO A 184 -2.92 -10.40 -19.01
C PRO A 184 -2.20 -9.19 -19.61
N ILE A 185 -2.60 -8.00 -19.19
CA ILE A 185 -1.90 -6.74 -19.51
C ILE A 185 -1.30 -6.08 -18.27
N ASP A 186 -1.86 -6.39 -17.09
CA ASP A 186 -1.41 -5.86 -15.82
C ASP A 186 -1.88 -6.78 -14.68
N ALA A 187 -1.21 -6.72 -13.53
CA ALA A 187 -1.62 -7.39 -12.32
C ALA A 187 -1.15 -6.64 -11.08
N VAL A 188 -2.05 -6.46 -10.11
CA VAL A 188 -1.80 -5.69 -8.89
C VAL A 188 -2.18 -6.54 -7.68
N SER A 189 -1.30 -6.64 -6.68
CA SER A 189 -1.59 -7.31 -5.42
C SER A 189 -2.46 -6.45 -4.49
N ASP A 190 -3.34 -7.12 -3.76
CA ASP A 190 -4.27 -6.60 -2.76
C ASP A 190 -4.31 -7.60 -1.60
N GLY A 191 -3.26 -7.58 -0.76
CA GLY A 191 -3.02 -8.57 0.30
C GLY A 191 -2.90 -9.98 -0.27
N ALA A 192 -3.71 -10.91 0.24
CA ALA A 192 -3.82 -12.29 -0.23
C ALA A 192 -4.58 -12.46 -1.56
N ALA A 193 -4.76 -11.40 -2.35
CA ALA A 193 -5.37 -11.49 -3.66
C ALA A 193 -4.57 -10.71 -4.71
N VAL A 194 -4.68 -11.11 -5.96
CA VAL A 194 -4.14 -10.38 -7.12
C VAL A 194 -5.28 -10.08 -8.08
N LEU A 195 -5.41 -8.81 -8.46
CA LEU A 195 -6.31 -8.35 -9.51
C LEU A 195 -5.54 -8.33 -10.84
N VAL A 196 -5.89 -9.26 -11.74
CA VAL A 196 -5.30 -9.37 -13.07
C VAL A 196 -6.22 -8.68 -14.08
N THR A 197 -5.68 -7.73 -14.82
CA THR A 197 -6.37 -7.04 -15.91
C THR A 197 -6.03 -7.71 -17.24
N LEU A 198 -7.05 -7.96 -18.06
CA LEU A 198 -6.96 -8.67 -19.34
C LEU A 198 -7.07 -7.70 -20.52
N ASP A 199 -6.48 -8.08 -21.65
CA ASP A 199 -6.54 -7.35 -22.92
C ASP A 199 -7.93 -7.38 -23.58
N THR A 200 -8.68 -8.45 -23.31
CA THR A 200 -9.95 -8.79 -23.95
C THR A 200 -10.95 -9.25 -22.90
N GLU A 201 -12.23 -9.02 -23.18
CA GLU A 201 -13.32 -9.49 -22.32
C GLU A 201 -13.38 -11.02 -22.28
N LEU A 202 -13.59 -11.56 -21.08
CA LEU A 202 -13.84 -12.98 -20.85
C LEU A 202 -15.15 -13.39 -21.50
N THR A 203 -15.15 -14.57 -22.15
CA THR A 203 -16.40 -15.17 -22.63
C THR A 203 -17.27 -15.56 -21.43
N PRO A 204 -18.52 -15.05 -21.33
CA PRO A 204 -19.39 -15.32 -20.20
C PRO A 204 -19.64 -16.81 -19.99
N ASP A 205 -19.62 -17.25 -18.72
CA ASP A 205 -19.92 -18.63 -18.29
C ASP A 205 -19.00 -19.73 -18.80
N VAL A 206 -17.95 -19.39 -19.55
CA VAL A 206 -16.88 -20.32 -19.91
C VAL A 206 -15.99 -20.53 -18.69
N ARG A 207 -15.59 -21.78 -18.41
CA ARG A 207 -14.60 -22.03 -17.37
C ARG A 207 -13.20 -21.82 -17.91
N TYR A 208 -12.38 -21.13 -17.12
CA TYR A 208 -10.98 -20.87 -17.40
C TYR A 208 -10.12 -21.47 -16.28
N ARG A 209 -8.95 -21.97 -16.64
CA ARG A 209 -7.86 -22.28 -15.73
C ARG A 209 -6.82 -21.18 -15.83
N VAL A 210 -6.37 -20.66 -14.70
CA VAL A 210 -5.23 -19.74 -14.62
C VAL A 210 -4.04 -20.47 -14.02
N HIS A 211 -2.88 -20.35 -14.67
CA HIS A 211 -1.57 -20.76 -14.18
C HIS A 211 -0.79 -19.53 -13.75
N VAL A 212 -0.18 -19.57 -12.56
CA VAL A 212 0.49 -18.44 -11.93
C VAL A 212 1.98 -18.72 -11.78
N THR A 213 2.84 -17.82 -12.27
CA THR A 213 4.31 -17.93 -12.09
C THR A 213 4.97 -16.64 -11.61
N GLY A 214 4.28 -15.49 -11.71
CA GLY A 214 4.81 -14.15 -11.40
C GLY A 214 4.43 -13.61 -10.02
N VAL A 215 4.33 -14.48 -9.02
CA VAL A 215 3.86 -14.13 -7.66
C VAL A 215 4.79 -14.74 -6.61
N GLU A 216 5.13 -13.93 -5.61
CA GLU A 216 5.92 -14.31 -4.44
C GLU A 216 5.19 -13.92 -3.14
N ASP A 217 5.49 -14.59 -2.04
CA ASP A 217 5.05 -14.16 -0.72
C ASP A 217 5.89 -12.96 -0.20
N THR A 218 5.64 -12.54 1.04
CA THR A 218 6.42 -11.48 1.70
C THR A 218 7.84 -11.90 2.11
N LYS A 219 8.20 -13.17 1.88
CA LYS A 219 9.48 -13.81 2.21
C LYS A 219 10.24 -14.25 0.97
N GLU A 220 9.83 -13.78 -0.21
CA GLU A 220 10.46 -14.03 -1.51
C GLU A 220 10.36 -15.51 -1.97
N ASN A 221 9.40 -16.27 -1.44
CA ASN A 221 9.08 -17.60 -1.94
C ASN A 221 8.13 -17.49 -3.13
N SER A 222 8.58 -17.89 -4.31
CA SER A 222 7.74 -17.90 -5.52
C SER A 222 6.71 -19.02 -5.48
N VAL A 223 5.51 -18.76 -6.00
CA VAL A 223 4.47 -19.79 -6.21
C VAL A 223 5.03 -20.97 -7.02
N THR A 224 4.65 -22.19 -6.66
CA THR A 224 5.15 -23.40 -7.30
C THR A 224 4.07 -24.43 -7.58
N THR A 225 4.32 -25.28 -8.59
CA THR A 225 3.47 -26.43 -8.90
C THR A 225 3.42 -27.42 -7.73
N PRO A 226 2.26 -28.02 -7.41
CA PRO A 226 1.00 -27.98 -8.17
C PRO A 226 0.00 -26.90 -7.71
N ASP A 227 0.40 -26.06 -6.76
CA ASP A 227 -0.47 -25.07 -6.10
C ASP A 227 -0.48 -23.73 -6.85
N ASP A 228 0.00 -23.71 -8.10
CA ASP A 228 0.09 -22.57 -9.01
C ASP A 228 -1.17 -22.38 -9.88
N VAL A 229 -2.25 -23.12 -9.61
CA VAL A 229 -3.40 -23.21 -10.51
C VAL A 229 -4.72 -22.92 -9.80
N ALA A 230 -5.56 -22.10 -10.44
CA ALA A 230 -6.95 -21.90 -10.04
C ALA A 230 -7.92 -22.03 -11.21
N ILE A 231 -9.19 -22.37 -10.93
CA ILE A 231 -10.26 -22.45 -11.93
C ILE A 231 -11.37 -21.46 -11.57
N PHE A 232 -11.86 -20.74 -12.57
CA PHE A 232 -12.96 -19.79 -12.41
C PHE A 232 -13.90 -19.83 -13.62
N THR A 233 -15.04 -19.13 -13.50
CA THR A 233 -16.01 -18.96 -14.57
C THR A 233 -15.97 -17.52 -15.07
N GLY A 234 -15.99 -17.35 -16.39
CA GLY A 234 -16.02 -16.05 -17.06
C GLY A 234 -17.19 -15.20 -16.60
N TYR A 235 -16.96 -13.89 -16.52
CA TYR A 235 -17.91 -12.95 -15.95
C TYR A 235 -19.21 -12.89 -16.75
N ARG A 236 -20.35 -13.04 -16.07
CA ARG A 236 -21.66 -12.76 -16.64
C ARG A 236 -22.20 -11.46 -16.06
N SER A 237 -22.33 -10.45 -16.91
CA SER A 237 -22.94 -9.18 -16.54
C SER A 237 -24.37 -9.36 -16.00
N PRO A 238 -24.77 -8.58 -14.97
CA PRO A 238 -26.14 -8.59 -14.48
C PRO A 238 -27.11 -8.26 -15.60
N ARG A 239 -28.19 -9.03 -15.68
CA ARG A 239 -29.28 -8.80 -16.64
C ARG A 239 -30.61 -8.58 -15.90
N PRO A 240 -31.48 -7.69 -16.39
CA PRO A 240 -32.82 -7.55 -15.84
C PRO A 240 -33.56 -8.89 -15.87
N ALA A 241 -34.17 -9.29 -14.75
CA ALA A 241 -34.81 -10.60 -14.60
C ALA A 241 -35.90 -10.88 -15.65
N GLY A 242 -36.52 -9.84 -16.21
CA GLY A 242 -37.53 -9.95 -17.26
C GLY A 242 -37.00 -10.03 -18.69
N ARG A 243 -35.68 -9.90 -18.94
CA ARG A 243 -35.11 -9.87 -20.30
C ARG A 243 -35.34 -11.21 -21.01
N ARG A 244 -36.02 -11.15 -22.14
CA ARG A 244 -36.26 -12.29 -23.05
C ARG A 244 -35.67 -12.00 -24.43
N PHE A 245 -34.36 -11.79 -24.47
CA PHE A 245 -33.61 -11.54 -25.70
C PHE A 245 -32.62 -12.67 -25.99
N ASP A 246 -33.15 -13.87 -26.24
CA ASP A 246 -32.36 -15.06 -26.62
C ASP A 246 -32.54 -15.35 -28.12
N LEU A 247 -31.50 -15.10 -28.90
CA LEU A 247 -31.47 -15.27 -30.36
C LEU A 247 -31.83 -16.70 -30.77
N TRP A 248 -31.42 -17.70 -29.99
CA TRP A 248 -31.77 -19.09 -30.30
C TRP A 248 -33.29 -19.31 -30.22
N SER A 249 -33.94 -18.81 -29.18
CA SER A 249 -35.40 -18.88 -29.06
C SER A 249 -36.15 -18.13 -30.16
N MET A 250 -35.56 -17.03 -30.66
CA MET A 250 -36.12 -16.19 -31.72
C MET A 250 -36.03 -16.82 -33.11
N LEU A 251 -35.12 -17.79 -33.31
CA LEU A 251 -35.04 -18.50 -34.57
C LEU A 251 -36.29 -19.35 -34.84
N PRO A 252 -36.73 -19.44 -36.12
CA PRO A 252 -37.79 -20.35 -36.52
C PRO A 252 -37.52 -21.78 -36.06
N ARG A 253 -38.57 -22.48 -35.58
CA ARG A 253 -38.44 -23.84 -35.02
C ARG A 253 -37.83 -24.85 -36.00
N HIS A 254 -38.02 -24.67 -37.32
CA HIS A 254 -37.46 -25.58 -38.31
C HIS A 254 -35.94 -25.51 -38.36
N ASN A 255 -35.33 -24.30 -38.32
CA ASN A 255 -33.88 -24.14 -38.28
C ASN A 255 -33.26 -24.81 -37.04
N ARG A 256 -33.91 -24.65 -35.88
CA ARG A 256 -33.47 -25.31 -34.64
C ARG A 256 -33.55 -26.83 -34.68
N ARG A 257 -34.56 -27.38 -35.35
CA ARG A 257 -34.74 -28.85 -35.47
C ARG A 257 -33.77 -29.47 -36.47
N SER A 258 -33.41 -28.72 -37.51
CA SER A 258 -32.47 -29.17 -38.54
C SER A 258 -31.01 -29.10 -38.09
N ASP A 259 -30.71 -28.42 -36.97
CA ASP A 259 -29.36 -28.33 -36.39
C ASP A 259 -29.01 -29.60 -35.59
N VAL A 260 -28.74 -30.69 -36.33
CA VAL A 260 -28.36 -31.98 -35.73
C VAL A 260 -26.92 -31.97 -35.23
N THR A 261 -26.03 -31.20 -35.88
CA THR A 261 -24.62 -31.11 -35.51
C THR A 261 -24.35 -30.13 -34.37
N GLY A 262 -25.25 -29.18 -34.13
CA GLY A 262 -25.10 -28.14 -33.11
C GLY A 262 -24.29 -26.93 -33.57
N ASP A 263 -23.87 -26.90 -34.84
CA ASP A 263 -23.03 -25.83 -35.38
C ASP A 263 -23.82 -24.52 -35.50
N LEU A 264 -25.11 -24.57 -35.86
CA LEU A 264 -25.95 -23.38 -35.88
C LEU A 264 -26.13 -22.84 -34.47
N ARG A 265 -26.36 -23.72 -33.48
CA ARG A 265 -26.47 -23.31 -32.08
C ARG A 265 -25.21 -22.64 -31.57
N ARG A 266 -24.02 -23.20 -31.88
CA ARG A 266 -22.73 -22.60 -31.51
C ARG A 266 -22.52 -21.25 -32.18
N PHE A 267 -22.82 -21.14 -33.47
CA PHE A 267 -22.72 -19.88 -34.21
C PHE A 267 -23.64 -18.80 -33.62
N ILE A 268 -24.88 -19.15 -33.29
CA ILE A 268 -25.84 -18.23 -32.66
C ILE A 268 -25.39 -17.84 -31.25
N ALA A 269 -24.76 -18.74 -30.49
CA ALA A 269 -24.21 -18.42 -29.18
C ALA A 269 -23.10 -17.35 -29.28
N CYS A 270 -22.23 -17.43 -30.29
CA CYS A 270 -21.22 -16.38 -30.54
C CYS A 270 -21.86 -15.01 -30.84
N LEU A 271 -22.98 -14.99 -31.58
CA LEU A 271 -23.72 -13.74 -31.82
C LEU A 271 -24.46 -13.24 -30.58
N GLN A 272 -24.97 -14.17 -29.76
CA GLN A 272 -25.64 -13.84 -28.50
C GLN A 272 -24.68 -13.15 -27.53
N GLU A 273 -23.44 -13.60 -27.45
CA GLU A 273 -22.40 -13.00 -26.60
C GLU A 273 -22.18 -11.52 -26.93
N ALA A 274 -21.86 -11.21 -28.20
CA ALA A 274 -21.67 -9.83 -28.65
C ALA A 274 -22.92 -8.95 -28.42
N LEU A 275 -24.11 -9.54 -28.58
CA LEU A 275 -25.36 -8.84 -28.34
C LEU A 275 -25.62 -8.61 -26.84
N ASP A 276 -25.33 -9.58 -25.98
CA ASP A 276 -25.52 -9.47 -24.53
C ASP A 276 -24.66 -8.34 -23.97
N LEU A 277 -23.42 -8.19 -24.46
CA LEU A 277 -22.53 -7.07 -24.12
C LEU A 277 -23.16 -5.72 -24.51
N LEU A 278 -23.63 -5.57 -25.76
CA LEU A 278 -24.32 -4.36 -26.20
C LEU A 278 -25.61 -4.07 -25.40
N MET A 279 -26.35 -5.11 -25.02
CA MET A 279 -27.57 -4.96 -24.23
C MET A 279 -27.26 -4.48 -22.81
N VAL A 280 -26.12 -4.86 -22.24
CA VAL A 280 -25.64 -4.37 -20.94
C VAL A 280 -25.26 -2.90 -21.02
N GLU A 281 -24.56 -2.47 -22.08
CA GLU A 281 -24.29 -1.05 -22.32
C GLU A 281 -25.58 -0.25 -22.47
N GLY A 282 -26.55 -0.78 -23.22
CA GLY A 282 -27.87 -0.18 -23.37
C GLY A 282 -28.62 -0.02 -22.04
N ASP A 283 -28.49 -0.97 -21.12
CA ASP A 283 -29.08 -0.86 -19.77
C ASP A 283 -28.44 0.24 -18.93
N ARG A 284 -27.13 0.44 -19.11
CA ARG A 284 -26.34 1.45 -18.38
C ARG A 284 -26.39 2.82 -19.04
N PHE A 285 -27.13 2.99 -20.13
CA PHE A 285 -27.23 4.27 -20.83
C PHE A 285 -27.72 5.41 -19.93
N SER A 286 -28.62 5.12 -18.98
CA SER A 286 -29.06 6.12 -18.01
C SER A 286 -27.95 6.56 -17.06
N ASP A 287 -26.99 5.69 -16.75
CA ASP A 287 -25.88 6.00 -15.84
C ASP A 287 -24.98 7.10 -16.43
N VAL A 288 -24.92 7.24 -17.75
CA VAL A 288 -24.14 8.29 -18.44
C VAL A 288 -24.59 9.70 -18.05
N PHE A 289 -25.87 9.89 -17.73
CA PHE A 289 -26.42 11.19 -17.32
C PHE A 289 -26.47 11.38 -15.81
N ASP A 290 -26.24 10.31 -15.04
CA ASP A 290 -26.23 10.35 -13.59
C ASP A 290 -24.84 10.78 -13.10
N ILE A 291 -24.72 11.96 -12.51
CA ILE A 291 -23.44 12.54 -12.04
C ILE A 291 -22.74 11.61 -11.04
N GLU A 292 -23.47 10.77 -10.29
CA GLU A 292 -22.87 9.85 -9.33
C GLU A 292 -22.32 8.57 -9.98
N ARG A 293 -22.88 8.17 -11.14
CA ARG A 293 -22.59 6.87 -11.78
C ARG A 293 -21.90 6.97 -13.14
N ALA A 294 -21.92 8.16 -13.75
CA ALA A 294 -21.35 8.39 -15.07
C ALA A 294 -19.87 8.02 -15.07
N PRO A 295 -19.36 7.32 -16.09
CA PRO A 295 -17.93 7.09 -16.25
C PRO A 295 -17.17 8.42 -16.35
N GLU A 296 -15.91 8.46 -15.91
CA GLU A 296 -15.12 9.70 -15.88
C GLU A 296 -15.05 10.42 -17.24
N ALA A 297 -14.93 9.66 -18.33
CA ALA A 297 -14.91 10.21 -19.69
C ALA A 297 -16.16 11.06 -20.01
N PHE A 298 -17.31 10.70 -19.45
CA PHE A 298 -18.56 11.46 -19.62
C PHE A 298 -18.67 12.63 -18.67
N LEU A 299 -18.03 12.61 -17.49
CA LEU A 299 -18.03 13.76 -16.56
C LEU A 299 -17.42 15.00 -17.21
N ALA A 300 -16.34 14.84 -17.97
CA ALA A 300 -15.73 15.95 -18.70
C ALA A 300 -16.70 16.54 -19.74
N LEU A 301 -17.46 15.69 -20.44
CA LEU A 301 -18.47 16.12 -21.41
C LEU A 301 -19.67 16.80 -20.74
N ILE A 302 -20.12 16.29 -19.58
CA ILE A 302 -21.19 16.91 -18.78
C ILE A 302 -20.73 18.30 -18.32
N LEU A 303 -19.52 18.43 -17.78
CA LEU A 303 -18.97 19.72 -17.37
C LEU A 303 -18.82 20.69 -18.55
N HIS A 304 -18.45 20.19 -19.73
CA HIS A 304 -18.40 21.00 -20.94
C HIS A 304 -19.78 21.51 -21.37
N ASP A 305 -20.79 20.64 -21.35
CA ASP A 305 -22.18 20.99 -21.68
C ASP A 305 -22.77 21.98 -20.67
N LEU A 306 -22.45 21.81 -19.38
CA LEU A 306 -22.78 22.78 -18.33
C LEU A 306 -22.01 24.11 -18.44
N GLY A 307 -21.01 24.19 -19.31
CA GLY A 307 -20.26 25.42 -19.59
C GLY A 307 -19.14 25.72 -18.59
N ASN A 308 -18.52 24.69 -17.99
CA ASN A 308 -17.47 24.85 -16.98
C ASN A 308 -16.41 25.88 -17.41
N PRO A 309 -16.27 27.01 -16.69
CA PRO A 309 -15.36 28.09 -17.05
C PRO A 309 -13.97 27.95 -16.43
N PHE A 310 -13.81 26.98 -15.51
CA PHE A 310 -12.60 26.84 -14.71
C PHE A 310 -11.58 25.97 -15.45
N PRO A 311 -10.37 26.48 -15.75
CA PRO A 311 -9.34 25.76 -16.50
C PRO A 311 -8.52 24.84 -15.58
N PHE A 312 -9.12 24.31 -14.51
CA PHE A 312 -8.42 23.52 -13.52
C PHE A 312 -8.48 22.04 -13.88
N ASP A 313 -7.35 21.35 -13.74
CA ASP A 313 -7.31 19.89 -13.80
C ASP A 313 -7.88 19.36 -12.49
N LEU A 314 -9.03 18.69 -12.58
CA LEU A 314 -9.75 18.14 -11.44
C LEU A 314 -9.67 16.62 -11.47
N GLU A 315 -9.57 16.03 -10.29
CA GLU A 315 -9.75 14.59 -10.12
C GLU A 315 -11.23 14.19 -10.34
N GLU A 316 -11.49 12.90 -10.53
CA GLU A 316 -12.84 12.38 -10.82
C GLU A 316 -13.88 12.84 -9.78
N LEU A 317 -13.55 12.73 -8.49
CA LEU A 317 -14.46 13.10 -7.41
C LEU A 317 -14.81 14.61 -7.44
N ASP A 318 -13.82 15.45 -7.74
CA ASP A 318 -14.01 16.89 -7.81
C ASP A 318 -14.79 17.30 -9.06
N LYS A 319 -14.61 16.60 -10.19
CA LYS A 319 -15.47 16.77 -11.37
C LYS A 319 -16.94 16.49 -11.04
N ARG A 320 -17.23 15.41 -10.30
CA ARG A 320 -18.60 15.06 -9.87
C ARG A 320 -19.19 16.13 -8.96
N ARG A 321 -18.41 16.56 -7.95
CA ARG A 321 -18.81 17.63 -7.02
C ARG A 321 -19.04 18.95 -7.76
N LEU A 322 -18.19 19.29 -8.73
CA LEU A 322 -18.36 20.51 -9.50
C LEU A 322 -19.63 20.43 -10.34
N ALA A 323 -19.87 19.32 -11.04
CA ALA A 323 -21.06 19.16 -11.87
C ALA A 323 -22.37 19.32 -11.07
N SER A 324 -22.40 18.90 -9.80
CA SER A 324 -23.59 19.04 -8.96
C SER A 324 -23.82 20.47 -8.43
N VAL A 325 -22.75 21.25 -8.25
CA VAL A 325 -22.81 22.60 -7.64
C VAL A 325 -22.70 23.73 -8.66
N LEU A 326 -22.17 23.47 -9.87
CA LEU A 326 -21.86 24.49 -10.88
C LEU A 326 -23.05 25.38 -11.24
N VAL A 327 -24.25 24.82 -11.35
CA VAL A 327 -25.48 25.59 -11.61
C VAL A 327 -25.77 26.57 -10.48
N GLU A 328 -25.59 26.16 -9.23
CA GLU A 328 -25.77 27.04 -8.07
C GLU A 328 -24.69 28.12 -8.01
N MET A 329 -23.44 27.80 -8.37
CA MET A 329 -22.37 28.79 -8.51
C MET A 329 -22.72 29.87 -9.54
N TYR A 330 -23.33 29.50 -10.67
CA TYR A 330 -23.79 30.49 -11.65
C TYR A 330 -24.86 31.42 -11.10
N ARG A 331 -25.73 30.95 -10.20
CA ARG A 331 -26.77 31.78 -9.57
C ARG A 331 -26.18 32.77 -8.57
N GLN A 332 -25.07 32.40 -7.93
CA GLN A 332 -24.36 33.23 -6.96
C GLN A 332 -23.31 34.14 -7.62
N LYS A 333 -23.12 34.03 -8.94
CA LYS A 333 -22.19 34.87 -9.69
C LYS A 333 -22.51 36.35 -9.47
N GLY A 334 -21.47 37.13 -9.21
CA GLY A 334 -21.56 38.55 -8.93
C GLY A 334 -21.79 38.89 -7.45
N THR A 335 -21.79 37.91 -6.55
CA THR A 335 -21.93 38.12 -5.10
C THR A 335 -20.65 37.76 -4.36
N ALA A 336 -20.40 38.42 -3.21
CA ALA A 336 -19.29 38.10 -2.32
C ALA A 336 -19.36 36.63 -1.85
N ILE A 337 -20.55 36.19 -1.42
CA ILE A 337 -20.82 34.80 -1.01
C ILE A 337 -20.47 33.80 -2.11
N GLY A 338 -20.76 34.12 -3.38
CA GLY A 338 -20.40 33.27 -4.51
C GLY A 338 -18.89 33.12 -4.70
N ILE A 339 -18.14 34.20 -4.50
CA ILE A 339 -16.66 34.19 -4.55
C ILE A 339 -16.09 33.36 -3.38
N GLU A 340 -16.59 33.59 -2.17
CA GLU A 340 -16.22 32.84 -0.95
C GLU A 340 -16.44 31.33 -1.11
N ASN A 341 -17.66 30.94 -1.50
CA ASN A 341 -18.02 29.53 -1.68
C ASN A 341 -17.18 28.84 -2.77
N ALA A 342 -16.86 29.54 -3.85
CA ALA A 342 -16.07 28.99 -4.95
C ALA A 342 -14.61 28.76 -4.56
N ILE A 343 -13.99 29.73 -3.86
CA ILE A 343 -12.62 29.60 -3.37
C ILE A 343 -12.53 28.47 -2.34
N ARG A 344 -13.50 28.41 -1.43
CA ARG A 344 -13.61 27.31 -0.47
C ARG A 344 -13.79 25.95 -1.15
N PHE A 345 -14.60 25.88 -2.20
CA PHE A 345 -14.84 24.64 -2.94
C PHE A 345 -13.58 24.09 -3.61
N PHE A 346 -12.81 24.94 -4.31
CA PHE A 346 -11.66 24.49 -5.09
C PHE A 346 -10.37 24.35 -4.28
N LEU A 347 -10.18 25.21 -3.27
CA LEU A 347 -8.89 25.31 -2.55
C LEU A 347 -9.02 24.92 -1.08
N GLY A 348 -10.24 24.77 -0.55
CA GLY A 348 -10.45 24.55 0.88
C GLY A 348 -10.07 25.76 1.75
N ILE A 349 -9.90 26.94 1.13
CA ILE A 349 -9.47 28.17 1.81
C ILE A 349 -10.71 29.01 2.13
N ASP A 350 -10.81 29.45 3.37
CA ASP A 350 -11.82 30.43 3.78
C ASP A 350 -11.28 31.86 3.53
N ILE A 351 -12.11 32.70 2.93
CA ILE A 351 -11.83 34.14 2.76
C ILE A 351 -12.21 34.85 4.05
N THR A 352 -11.31 35.66 4.57
CA THR A 352 -11.51 36.43 5.81
C THR A 352 -12.47 37.60 5.58
N ALA A 353 -12.25 38.33 4.48
CA ALA A 353 -13.09 39.45 4.09
C ALA A 353 -12.98 39.77 2.59
N ILE A 354 -14.06 40.32 2.03
CA ILE A 354 -14.06 41.01 0.75
C ILE A 354 -14.38 42.47 1.03
N THR A 355 -13.36 43.33 0.97
CA THR A 355 -13.45 44.73 1.42
C THR A 355 -13.46 45.68 0.22
N PRO A 356 -14.22 46.79 0.27
CA PRO A 356 -14.11 47.85 -0.73
C PRO A 356 -12.67 48.38 -0.77
N PHE A 357 -12.14 48.61 -1.98
CA PHE A 357 -10.78 49.09 -2.15
C PHE A 357 -10.62 50.46 -1.47
N ALA A 358 -9.83 50.49 -0.40
CA ALA A 358 -9.49 51.69 0.33
C ALA A 358 -8.21 52.30 -0.25
N GLY A 359 -8.32 52.95 -1.40
CA GLY A 359 -7.20 53.68 -1.96
C GLY A 359 -6.77 54.83 -1.05
N THR A 360 -5.49 54.88 -0.69
CA THR A 360 -4.83 56.03 -0.07
C THR A 360 -4.76 57.17 -1.08
N THR A 361 -5.83 57.97 -1.18
CA THR A 361 -5.82 59.17 -2.02
C THR A 361 -5.10 60.31 -1.33
N LEU A 362 -4.38 61.12 -2.10
CA LEU A 362 -3.68 62.35 -1.67
C LEU A 362 -4.58 63.22 -0.77
N VAL A 363 -4.08 63.57 0.42
CA VAL A 363 -4.70 64.60 1.26
C VAL A 363 -3.90 65.88 1.09
N LEU A 364 -4.51 66.88 0.46
CA LEU A 364 -3.87 68.15 0.15
C LEU A 364 -3.41 68.86 1.43
N GLY A 365 -2.10 69.02 1.62
CA GLY A 365 -1.50 69.65 2.80
C GLY A 365 -0.94 68.67 3.84
N GLU A 366 -1.12 67.36 3.64
CA GLU A 366 -0.57 66.31 4.52
C GLU A 366 0.40 65.39 3.78
N SER A 367 0.13 65.02 2.51
CA SER A 367 0.98 64.10 1.75
C SER A 367 2.23 64.79 1.17
N GLU A 368 3.43 64.23 1.41
CA GLU A 368 4.70 64.76 0.88
C GLU A 368 5.04 64.20 -0.51
N LEU A 369 5.39 65.11 -1.43
CA LEU A 369 5.77 64.76 -2.81
C LEU A 369 7.07 63.94 -2.83
N GLY A 370 6.99 62.66 -3.21
CA GLY A 370 8.14 61.76 -3.32
C GLY A 370 8.39 60.85 -2.11
N VAL A 371 7.56 60.94 -1.06
CA VAL A 371 7.60 60.02 0.11
C VAL A 371 6.31 59.21 0.14
N ASP A 372 5.18 59.88 0.35
CA ASP A 372 3.84 59.24 0.46
C ASP A 372 2.97 59.57 -0.78
N TRP A 373 3.64 59.87 -1.89
CA TRP A 373 3.01 60.39 -3.10
C TRP A 373 2.53 59.24 -3.98
N GLU A 374 1.27 58.86 -3.82
CA GLU A 374 0.60 57.88 -4.69
C GLU A 374 -0.48 58.56 -5.54
N LEU A 375 -0.34 58.47 -6.87
CA LEU A 375 -1.37 58.95 -7.80
C LEU A 375 -2.52 57.93 -7.81
N GLY A 376 -3.49 58.14 -6.93
CA GLY A 376 -4.64 57.24 -6.77
C GLY A 376 -5.54 57.14 -8.01
N PRO A 377 -6.28 56.03 -8.17
CA PRO A 377 -7.24 55.87 -9.25
C PRO A 377 -8.42 56.85 -9.10
N SER A 378 -9.16 57.10 -10.18
CA SER A 378 -10.33 58.00 -10.11
C SER A 378 -11.37 57.55 -9.06
N ASP A 379 -12.07 58.47 -8.41
CA ASP A 379 -13.15 58.17 -7.44
C ASP A 379 -14.18 57.15 -7.95
N ARG A 380 -14.44 57.15 -9.26
CA ARG A 380 -15.36 56.20 -9.88
C ARG A 380 -14.80 54.77 -9.88
N PHE A 381 -13.50 54.61 -10.08
CA PHE A 381 -12.84 53.30 -10.03
C PHE A 381 -12.86 52.74 -8.60
N ALA A 382 -12.48 53.55 -7.61
CA ALA A 382 -12.43 53.13 -6.20
C ALA A 382 -13.79 52.61 -5.69
N ARG A 383 -14.90 53.20 -6.14
CA ARG A 383 -16.27 52.75 -5.79
C ARG A 383 -16.65 51.37 -6.36
N TYR A 384 -15.97 50.91 -7.40
CA TYR A 384 -16.23 49.61 -8.02
C TYR A 384 -15.05 48.65 -7.85
N ALA A 385 -14.08 48.99 -7.00
CA ALA A 385 -12.91 48.19 -6.72
C ALA A 385 -13.03 47.50 -5.36
N PHE A 386 -12.49 46.29 -5.25
CA PHE A 386 -12.47 45.52 -4.00
C PHE A 386 -11.20 44.67 -3.89
N ASP A 387 -10.86 44.35 -2.64
CA ASP A 387 -9.77 43.47 -2.26
C ASP A 387 -10.34 42.19 -1.65
N VAL A 388 -9.54 41.11 -1.70
CA VAL A 388 -9.88 39.81 -1.12
C VAL A 388 -8.79 39.48 -0.10
N GLU A 389 -9.19 39.22 1.14
CA GLU A 389 -8.29 38.94 2.26
C GLU A 389 -8.33 37.45 2.64
N VAL A 390 -7.17 36.85 2.85
CA VAL A 390 -7.00 35.48 3.36
C VAL A 390 -6.10 35.49 4.59
N ASP A 391 -6.31 34.53 5.50
CA ASP A 391 -5.54 34.43 6.77
C ASP A 391 -4.33 33.49 6.68
N ILE A 392 -4.10 32.86 5.53
CA ILE A 392 -3.00 31.91 5.31
C ILE A 392 -2.07 32.37 4.18
N PRO A 393 -0.76 32.13 4.29
CA PRO A 393 0.17 32.42 3.19
C PRO A 393 -0.08 31.45 2.05
N LEU A 394 -0.19 31.98 0.83
CA LEU A 394 -0.54 31.21 -0.37
C LEU A 394 0.69 30.89 -1.21
N ASN A 395 0.69 29.72 -1.84
CA ASN A 395 1.65 29.40 -2.89
C ASN A 395 1.27 30.06 -4.23
N ALA A 396 2.19 30.02 -5.20
CA ALA A 396 1.99 30.70 -6.49
C ALA A 396 0.79 30.15 -7.29
N THR A 397 0.50 28.85 -7.16
CA THR A 397 -0.61 28.18 -7.84
C THR A 397 -1.95 28.60 -7.23
N GLU A 398 -2.06 28.57 -5.90
CA GLU A 398 -3.23 29.01 -5.14
C GLU A 398 -3.56 30.47 -5.46
N ARG A 399 -2.55 31.36 -5.46
CA ARG A 399 -2.75 32.76 -5.87
C ARG A 399 -3.33 32.85 -7.27
N SER A 400 -2.76 32.13 -8.24
CA SER A 400 -3.24 32.16 -9.63
C SER A 400 -4.70 31.68 -9.73
N GLN A 401 -5.03 30.59 -9.04
CA GLN A 401 -6.38 30.01 -9.02
C GLN A 401 -7.41 30.91 -8.36
N ILE A 402 -7.09 31.52 -7.20
CA ILE A 402 -7.96 32.50 -6.55
C ILE A 402 -8.25 33.67 -7.49
N ARG A 403 -7.21 34.23 -8.12
CA ARG A 403 -7.37 35.35 -9.06
C ARG A 403 -8.29 34.96 -10.22
N ALA A 404 -8.11 33.78 -10.82
CA ALA A 404 -8.97 33.28 -11.89
C ALA A 404 -10.44 33.11 -11.45
N ILE A 405 -10.67 32.59 -10.25
CA ILE A 405 -12.01 32.41 -9.68
C ILE A 405 -12.68 33.77 -9.45
N VAL A 406 -11.98 34.71 -8.79
CA VAL A 406 -12.50 36.06 -8.51
C VAL A 406 -12.80 36.80 -9.81
N ASP A 407 -11.89 36.77 -10.78
CA ASP A 407 -12.09 37.45 -12.06
C ASP A 407 -13.26 36.89 -12.86
N TYR A 408 -13.52 35.58 -12.75
CA TYR A 408 -14.68 34.99 -13.40
C TYR A 408 -16.00 35.30 -12.70
N LEU A 409 -16.01 35.26 -11.36
CA LEU A 409 -17.23 35.39 -10.56
C LEU A 409 -17.62 36.83 -10.23
N LYS A 410 -16.69 37.78 -10.28
CA LYS A 410 -16.98 39.19 -9.99
C LYS A 410 -18.02 39.76 -10.96
N PRO A 411 -18.82 40.76 -10.51
CA PRO A 411 -19.63 41.55 -11.43
C PRO A 411 -18.77 42.17 -12.55
N ALA A 412 -19.30 42.20 -13.78
CA ALA A 412 -18.55 42.70 -14.94
C ALA A 412 -18.06 44.15 -14.79
N HIS A 413 -18.78 44.96 -14.00
CA HIS A 413 -18.48 46.38 -13.77
C HIS A 413 -17.54 46.64 -12.59
N THR A 414 -17.13 45.60 -11.85
CA THR A 414 -16.22 45.71 -10.69
C THR A 414 -14.80 45.28 -11.01
N HIS A 415 -13.84 45.79 -10.25
CA HIS A 415 -12.41 45.56 -10.38
C HIS A 415 -11.89 44.87 -9.12
N PHE A 416 -11.25 43.73 -9.30
CA PHE A 416 -10.50 43.09 -8.24
C PHE A 416 -9.07 43.65 -8.26
N VAL A 417 -8.59 44.19 -7.13
CA VAL A 417 -7.35 44.96 -7.07
C VAL A 417 -6.24 44.17 -6.41
N GLN A 418 -6.40 43.81 -5.13
CA GLN A 418 -5.39 43.05 -4.38
C GLN A 418 -5.94 41.79 -3.72
N LEU A 419 -5.10 40.76 -3.73
CA LEU A 419 -5.21 39.60 -2.85
C LEU A 419 -4.29 39.87 -1.67
N ILE A 420 -4.87 40.07 -0.49
CA ILE A 420 -4.16 40.41 0.74
C ILE A 420 -3.91 39.11 1.50
N GLU A 421 -2.64 38.76 1.66
CA GLU A 421 -2.16 37.59 2.40
C GLU A 421 -1.65 38.04 3.78
N PRO A 422 -1.65 37.16 4.80
CA PRO A 422 -1.01 37.49 6.06
C PRO A 422 0.47 37.75 5.79
N MET A 423 1.04 38.73 6.49
CA MET A 423 2.47 39.00 6.39
C MET A 423 3.21 37.69 6.72
N PRO A 424 4.14 37.22 5.87
CA PRO A 424 4.86 35.99 6.15
C PRO A 424 5.51 36.13 7.55
N PRO A 425 5.49 35.08 8.39
CA PRO A 425 6.20 35.13 9.65
C PRO A 425 7.63 35.55 9.36
N VAL A 426 8.10 36.58 10.04
CA VAL A 426 9.43 37.15 9.83
C VAL A 426 10.46 36.07 10.19
N PHE A 427 10.91 35.32 9.19
CA PHE A 427 11.96 34.33 9.35
C PHE A 427 13.29 35.07 9.18
N ILE A 428 13.89 35.45 10.30
CA ILE A 428 15.17 36.14 10.30
C ILE A 428 16.28 35.08 10.13
N ASP A 429 16.65 34.76 8.89
CA ASP A 429 17.75 33.83 8.57
C ASP A 429 19.16 34.48 8.68
N HIS A 430 19.26 35.61 9.38
CA HIS A 430 20.54 36.30 9.59
C HIS A 430 20.53 37.09 10.89
N TRP A 431 21.70 37.35 11.44
CA TRP A 431 21.82 38.02 12.73
C TRP A 431 21.48 39.51 12.60
N GLU A 432 20.40 39.95 13.25
CA GLU A 432 19.98 41.35 13.24
C GLU A 432 20.33 42.01 14.58
N LEU A 433 21.15 43.05 14.51
CA LEU A 433 21.80 43.65 15.68
C LEU A 433 20.80 44.52 16.45
N GLY A 434 20.32 43.99 17.58
CA GLY A 434 19.33 44.63 18.45
C GLY A 434 18.00 43.87 18.56
N SER A 435 17.74 42.88 17.71
CA SER A 435 16.51 42.09 17.66
C SER A 435 16.71 40.62 18.02
N SER A 436 17.90 40.06 17.75
CA SER A 436 18.20 38.63 17.98
C SER A 436 18.86 38.38 19.34
N GLU A 437 18.30 37.46 20.14
CA GLU A 437 18.89 37.02 21.43
C GLU A 437 19.66 35.70 21.28
N LEU A 438 20.88 35.67 21.83
CA LEU A 438 21.78 34.53 21.71
C LEU A 438 21.30 33.38 22.62
N GLY A 439 20.84 32.27 22.03
CA GLY A 439 20.43 31.06 22.76
C GLY A 439 18.92 30.82 22.91
N GLU A 440 18.05 31.71 22.44
CA GLU A 440 16.60 31.45 22.36
C GLU A 440 16.13 31.14 20.93
N THR A 441 16.63 31.88 19.93
CA THR A 441 16.23 31.73 18.52
C THR A 441 17.35 31.17 17.63
N THR A 442 18.33 30.46 18.22
CA THR A 442 19.52 29.99 17.49
C THR A 442 19.77 28.49 17.69
N GLU A 443 19.72 27.72 16.61
CA GLU A 443 20.46 26.46 16.48
C GLU A 443 21.65 26.71 15.52
N LEU A 444 22.85 26.35 15.94
CA LEU A 444 24.08 26.52 15.19
C LEU A 444 24.44 25.13 14.63
N HIS A 445 24.31 24.94 13.32
CA HIS A 445 24.74 23.70 12.65
C HIS A 445 26.27 23.58 12.59
#